data_AF-A0A124IPR3-F1
#
_entry.id   AF-A0A124IPR3-F1
#
_cell.length_a   1.000
_cell.length_b   1.000
_cell.length_c   1.000
_cell.angle_alpha   90.00
_cell.angle_beta   90.00
_cell.angle_gamma   90.00
#
_symmetry.space_group_name_H-M   'P 1'
#
loop_
_entity.id
_entity.type
_entity.pdbx_description
1 polymer ?
#
loop_
_entity_poly.entity_id
_entity_poly.type
_entity_poly.pdbx_seq_one_letter_code
_entity_poly.pdbx_strand_id
1 'polypeptide(L)'
;MRYDELKEKMNTGDLVLFEGEYPISKTIEELERCPYSHVGMVIRVEGFDDPLFFESTTLTNLVDLVTDNPNKTLAGPKIVNLYERLKHYGEDVKLMFHQSLPIGLCR
;
A
#
# COMPACT_ATOMS: atom_id res chain seq x y z
N MET A 1 10.42 13.67 2.37
CA MET A 1 10.25 13.20 3.76
C MET A 1 10.95 11.85 3.86
N ARG A 2 11.70 11.57 4.93
CA ARG A 2 12.36 10.26 5.07
C ARG A 2 11.36 9.22 5.55
N TYR A 3 11.54 7.95 5.17
CA TYR A 3 10.63 6.87 5.60
C TYR A 3 10.52 6.78 7.12
N ASP A 4 11.61 6.98 7.87
CA ASP A 4 11.58 6.90 9.33
C ASP A 4 10.64 7.94 9.97
N GLU A 5 10.68 9.18 9.48
CA GLU A 5 9.81 10.27 9.95
C GLU A 5 8.33 10.02 9.59
N LEU A 6 8.11 9.36 8.47
CA LEU A 6 6.81 8.99 7.96
C LEU A 6 6.21 7.83 8.77
N LYS A 7 7.03 6.80 8.99
CA LYS A 7 6.73 5.60 9.78
C LYS A 7 6.23 6.00 11.15
N GLU A 8 6.80 7.00 11.82
CA GLU A 8 6.34 7.43 13.15
C GLU A 8 4.93 8.05 13.15
N LYS A 9 4.50 8.62 12.04
CA LYS A 9 3.21 9.34 11.94
C LYS A 9 2.04 8.45 11.49
N MET A 10 2.32 7.27 10.96
CA MET A 10 1.27 6.40 10.43
C MET A 10 0.45 5.75 11.54
N ASN A 11 -0.86 5.64 11.32
CA ASN A 11 -1.79 4.96 12.21
C ASN A 11 -2.52 3.84 11.47
N THR A 12 -2.99 2.85 12.21
CA THR A 12 -3.92 1.86 11.65
C THR A 12 -5.12 2.59 11.04
N GLY A 13 -5.46 2.24 9.80
CA GLY A 13 -6.55 2.89 9.06
C GLY A 13 -6.10 3.95 8.05
N ASP A 14 -4.85 4.43 8.13
CA ASP A 14 -4.31 5.31 7.09
C ASP A 14 -4.27 4.57 5.75
N LEU A 15 -4.69 5.24 4.67
CA LEU A 15 -4.70 4.67 3.32
C LEU A 15 -3.49 5.14 2.53
N VAL A 16 -2.69 4.19 2.04
CA VAL A 16 -1.61 4.50 1.09
C VAL A 16 -2.12 4.28 -0.32
N LEU A 17 -2.03 5.33 -1.13
CA LEU A 17 -2.39 5.33 -2.55
C LEU A 17 -1.10 5.25 -3.38
N PHE A 18 -1.12 4.47 -4.45
CA PHE A 18 0.02 4.30 -5.35
C PHE A 18 -0.36 4.75 -6.75
N GLU A 19 0.53 5.52 -7.36
CA GLU A 19 0.58 5.80 -8.80
C GLU A 19 1.45 4.69 -9.39
N GLY A 20 0.85 3.83 -10.22
CA GLY A 20 1.53 2.61 -10.65
C GLY A 20 2.20 2.81 -12.00
N GLU A 21 3.41 2.30 -12.16
CA GLU A 21 4.18 2.42 -13.41
C GLU A 21 3.97 1.24 -14.38
N TYR A 22 3.20 0.24 -13.98
CA TYR A 22 2.90 -0.90 -14.85
C TYR A 22 1.83 -0.53 -15.90
N PRO A 23 1.83 -1.17 -17.09
CA PRO A 23 0.81 -0.89 -18.12
C PRO A 23 -0.63 -1.05 -17.63
N ILE A 24 -0.87 -2.01 -16.72
CA ILE A 24 -2.19 -2.20 -16.11
C ILE A 24 -2.56 -1.04 -15.19
N SER A 25 -1.59 -0.44 -14.51
CA SER A 25 -1.79 0.74 -13.67
C SER A 25 -2.18 1.95 -14.49
N LYS A 26 -1.47 2.22 -15.61
CA LYS A 26 -1.82 3.33 -16.50
C LYS A 26 -3.19 3.16 -17.14
N THR A 27 -3.58 1.92 -17.45
CA THR A 27 -4.95 1.62 -17.90
C THR A 27 -6.00 1.98 -16.83
N ILE A 28 -5.77 1.63 -15.56
CA ILE A 28 -6.67 1.99 -14.46
C ILE A 28 -6.72 3.51 -14.30
N GLU A 29 -5.57 4.18 -14.34
CA GLU A 29 -5.49 5.63 -14.16
C GLU A 29 -6.29 6.39 -15.23
N GLU A 30 -6.22 5.94 -16.49
CA GLU A 30 -6.99 6.51 -17.61
C GLU A 30 -8.49 6.23 -17.51
N LEU A 31 -8.88 4.98 -17.19
CA LEU A 31 -10.29 4.58 -17.08
C LEU A 31 -11.00 5.30 -15.93
N GLU A 32 -10.34 5.38 -14.78
CA GLU A 32 -10.88 5.96 -13.55
C GLU A 32 -10.66 7.48 -13.47
N ARG A 33 -9.93 8.06 -14.44
CA ARG A 33 -9.50 9.49 -14.42
C ARG A 33 -8.89 9.86 -13.06
N CYS A 34 -8.10 8.93 -12.56
CA CYS A 34 -7.59 8.90 -11.19
C CYS A 34 -6.10 8.64 -11.25
N PRO A 35 -5.23 9.43 -10.60
CA PRO A 35 -3.78 9.18 -10.64
C PRO A 35 -3.35 7.97 -9.80
N TYR A 36 -4.30 7.26 -9.16
CA TYR A 36 -4.00 6.17 -8.25
C TYR A 36 -4.54 4.85 -8.82
N SER A 37 -3.67 3.87 -8.98
CA SER A 37 -4.02 2.56 -9.53
C SER A 37 -4.09 1.46 -8.48
N HIS A 38 -3.55 1.71 -7.28
CA HIS A 38 -3.53 0.75 -6.18
C HIS A 38 -3.69 1.46 -4.84
N VAL A 39 -4.32 0.77 -3.89
CA VAL A 39 -4.55 1.26 -2.53
C VAL A 39 -4.41 0.12 -1.54
N GLY A 40 -3.96 0.46 -0.35
CA GLY A 40 -4.08 -0.40 0.81
C GLY A 40 -4.05 0.39 2.10
N MET A 41 -4.16 -0.32 3.20
CA MET A 41 -4.33 0.26 4.53
C MET A 41 -3.13 -0.06 5.41
N VAL A 42 -2.67 0.94 6.15
CA VAL A 42 -1.68 0.75 7.20
C VAL A 42 -2.30 -0.03 8.36
N ILE A 43 -1.53 -0.98 8.91
CA ILE A 43 -1.87 -1.70 10.13
C ILE A 43 -0.69 -1.62 11.11
N ARG A 44 -0.96 -1.14 12.32
CA ARG A 44 -0.07 -1.25 13.48
C ARG A 44 -0.48 -2.45 14.31
N VAL A 45 0.47 -3.34 14.57
CA VAL A 45 0.27 -4.53 15.41
C VAL A 45 1.31 -4.51 16.52
N GLU A 46 0.89 -4.77 17.75
CA GLU A 46 1.82 -4.90 18.88
C GLU A 46 2.83 -6.04 18.60
N GLY A 47 4.11 -5.79 18.85
CA GLY A 47 5.19 -6.74 18.54
C GLY A 47 5.81 -6.59 17.15
N PHE A 48 5.30 -5.69 16.30
CA PHE A 48 5.93 -5.31 15.03
C PHE A 48 6.46 -3.88 15.11
N ASP A 49 7.77 -3.70 14.89
CA ASP A 49 8.40 -2.38 14.92
C ASP A 49 8.00 -1.51 13.72
N ASP A 50 7.77 -2.12 12.56
CA ASP A 50 7.38 -1.45 11.33
C ASP A 50 5.86 -1.51 11.11
N PRO A 51 5.27 -0.47 10.48
CA PRO A 51 3.92 -0.55 9.98
C PRO A 51 3.76 -1.71 8.99
N LEU A 52 2.68 -2.46 9.16
CA LEU A 52 2.25 -3.44 8.18
C LEU A 52 1.31 -2.79 7.17
N PHE A 53 1.10 -3.49 6.06
CA PHE A 53 0.31 -3.02 4.95
C PHE A 53 -0.65 -4.11 4.50
N PHE A 54 -1.95 -3.81 4.59
CA PHE A 54 -3.00 -4.68 4.08
C PHE A 54 -3.43 -4.23 2.70
N GLU A 55 -3.35 -5.13 1.75
CA GLU A 55 -3.64 -4.84 0.35
C GLU A 55 -4.21 -6.06 -0.37
N SER A 56 -4.88 -5.83 -1.49
CA SER A 56 -5.23 -6.88 -2.45
C SER A 56 -4.45 -6.64 -3.73
N THR A 57 -3.60 -7.58 -4.13
CA THR A 57 -2.70 -7.38 -5.28
C THR A 57 -2.45 -8.68 -6.01
N THR A 58 -2.27 -8.60 -7.32
CA THR A 58 -1.87 -9.74 -8.17
C THR A 58 -0.40 -10.09 -8.03
N LEU A 59 0.41 -9.22 -7.41
CA LEU A 59 1.83 -9.46 -7.19
C LEU A 59 2.05 -10.57 -6.14
N THR A 60 3.05 -11.41 -6.42
CA THR A 60 3.44 -12.57 -5.60
C THR A 60 4.85 -12.44 -5.02
N ASN A 61 5.36 -11.22 -4.93
CA ASN A 61 6.73 -10.89 -4.58
C ASN A 61 6.99 -10.74 -3.07
N LEU A 62 5.93 -10.63 -2.26
CA LEU A 62 6.03 -10.51 -0.81
C LEU A 62 5.20 -11.57 -0.11
N VAL A 63 5.73 -12.03 1.03
CA VAL A 63 5.14 -13.05 1.89
C VAL A 63 4.08 -12.39 2.77
N ASP A 64 2.88 -12.97 2.81
CA ASP A 64 1.86 -12.66 3.79
C ASP A 64 2.34 -13.06 5.19
N LEU A 65 2.46 -12.06 6.08
CA LEU A 65 3.00 -12.22 7.42
C LEU A 65 1.98 -12.80 8.41
N VAL A 66 0.69 -12.73 8.09
CA VAL A 66 -0.38 -13.06 9.06
C VAL A 66 -1.11 -14.34 8.70
N THR A 67 -1.27 -14.67 7.41
CA THR A 67 -1.95 -15.93 7.07
C THR A 67 -1.04 -17.14 7.25
N ASP A 68 -1.59 -18.19 7.85
CA ASP A 68 -0.97 -19.53 7.93
C ASP A 68 -1.14 -20.33 6.62
N ASN A 69 -1.39 -19.64 5.51
CA ASN A 69 -1.52 -20.26 4.21
C ASN A 69 -0.17 -20.90 3.82
N PRO A 70 -0.12 -22.18 3.41
CA PRO A 70 1.12 -22.80 2.92
C PRO A 70 1.72 -22.08 1.69
N ASN A 71 0.91 -21.31 0.96
CA ASN A 71 1.32 -20.50 -0.18
C ASN A 71 1.22 -19.00 0.13
N LYS A 72 2.06 -18.52 1.05
CA LYS A 72 2.05 -17.13 1.57
C LYS A 72 2.33 -16.03 0.54
N THR A 73 2.71 -16.38 -0.69
CA THR A 73 3.00 -15.42 -1.76
C THR A 73 1.89 -15.33 -2.80
N LEU A 74 0.71 -15.90 -2.57
CA LEU A 74 -0.38 -15.87 -3.55
C LEU A 74 -0.90 -14.44 -3.85
N ALA A 75 -1.49 -14.32 -5.02
CA ALA A 75 -2.29 -13.16 -5.40
C ALA A 75 -3.55 -13.05 -4.52
N GLY A 76 -4.02 -11.82 -4.32
CA GLY A 76 -5.18 -11.51 -3.48
C GLY A 76 -4.80 -10.75 -2.20
N PRO A 77 -5.71 -10.75 -1.20
CA PRO A 77 -5.51 -10.07 0.08
C PRO A 77 -4.34 -10.63 0.87
N LYS A 78 -3.46 -9.77 1.37
CA LYS A 78 -2.33 -10.14 2.23
C LYS A 78 -1.90 -8.99 3.13
N ILE A 79 -1.23 -9.33 4.23
CA ILE A 79 -0.59 -8.37 5.15
C ILE A 79 0.92 -8.50 4.99
N VAL A 80 1.59 -7.43 4.56
CA VAL A 80 3.04 -7.41 4.32
C VAL A 80 3.71 -6.31 5.14
N ASN A 81 5.04 -6.31 5.21
CA ASN A 81 5.78 -5.16 5.75
C ASN A 81 5.70 -3.98 4.76
N LEU A 82 5.27 -2.81 5.23
CA LEU A 82 5.08 -1.64 4.36
C LEU A 82 6.40 -1.16 3.74
N TYR A 83 7.49 -1.16 4.50
CA TYR A 83 8.80 -0.74 4.00
C TYR A 83 9.25 -1.62 2.83
N GLU A 84 9.11 -2.94 2.96
CA GLU A 84 9.43 -3.88 1.88
C GLU A 84 8.53 -3.67 0.66
N ARG A 85 7.24 -3.41 0.85
CA ARG A 85 6.33 -3.03 -0.24
C ARG A 85 6.78 -1.78 -0.98
N LEU A 86 7.16 -0.72 -0.25
CA LEU A 86 7.59 0.54 -0.85
C LEU A 86 8.88 0.37 -1.67
N LYS A 87 9.81 -0.49 -1.26
CA LYS A 87 11.03 -0.79 -2.05
C LYS A 87 10.72 -1.32 -3.45
N HIS A 88 9.60 -2.04 -3.62
CA HIS A 88 9.20 -2.56 -4.93
C HIS A 88 8.55 -1.52 -5.84
N TYR A 89 8.12 -0.39 -5.30
CA TYR A 89 7.49 0.70 -6.07
C TYR A 89 8.45 1.86 -6.39
N GLY A 90 9.70 1.84 -5.90
CA GLY A 90 10.68 2.88 -6.22
C GLY A 90 10.35 4.25 -5.60
N GLU A 91 10.84 5.33 -6.23
CA GLU A 91 10.60 6.72 -5.78
C GLU A 91 9.15 7.20 -6.07
N ASP A 92 8.34 6.39 -6.75
CA ASP A 92 7.05 6.77 -7.35
C ASP A 92 5.83 6.62 -6.41
N VAL A 93 6.05 6.67 -5.09
CA VAL A 93 4.96 6.51 -4.11
C VAL A 93 4.48 7.87 -3.58
N LYS A 94 3.25 8.25 -3.91
CA LYS A 94 2.55 9.37 -3.26
C LYS A 94 1.75 8.89 -2.06
N LEU A 95 2.37 8.96 -0.89
CA LEU A 95 1.73 8.68 0.38
C LEU A 95 0.69 9.75 0.70
N MET A 96 -0.55 9.33 0.89
CA MET A 96 -1.64 10.16 1.40
C MET A 96 -1.93 9.72 2.83
N PHE A 97 -2.12 10.66 3.74
CA PHE A 97 -2.57 10.38 5.12
C PHE A 97 -3.97 10.92 5.27
N HIS A 98 -4.90 10.08 5.74
CA HIS A 98 -6.23 10.58 6.03
C HIS A 98 -6.29 11.08 7.47
N GLN A 99 -6.14 12.39 7.66
CA GLN A 99 -6.62 13.04 8.88
C GLN A 99 -7.71 14.10 8.67
N SER A 100 -8.02 14.56 7.45
CA SER A 100 -9.07 15.59 7.29
C SER A 100 -9.47 16.00 5.87
N LEU A 101 -8.93 15.40 4.80
CA LEU A 101 -9.35 15.77 3.44
C LEU A 101 -10.44 14.82 2.95
N PRO A 102 -11.55 15.33 2.38
CA PRO A 102 -12.47 14.47 1.64
C PRO A 102 -11.64 13.75 0.60
N ILE A 103 -11.83 12.42 0.49
CA ILE A 103 -11.33 11.65 -0.65
C ILE A 103 -11.79 12.46 -1.85
N GLY A 104 -10.86 13.18 -2.48
CA GLY A 104 -11.16 13.92 -3.68
C GLY A 104 -11.64 12.84 -4.62
N LEU A 105 -12.93 12.84 -4.92
CA LEU A 105 -13.49 11.98 -5.95
C LEU A 105 -12.55 12.15 -7.13
N CYS A 106 -11.86 11.05 -7.49
CA CYS A 106 -11.30 10.93 -8.81
C CYS A 106 -12.43 11.34 -9.77
N ARG A 107 -12.16 12.39 -10.53
CA ARG A 107 -13.20 13.27 -11.09
C ARG A 107 -14.03 12.58 -12.17
#